data_AF-A0A8E2USZ9-F1
#
_entry.id   AF-A0A8E2USZ9-F1
#
_cell.length_a   1.000
_cell.length_b   1.000
_cell.length_c   1.000
_cell.angle_alpha   90.00
_cell.angle_beta   90.00
_cell.angle_gamma   90.00
#
_symmetry.space_group_name_H-M   'P 1'
#
loop_
_entity.id
_entity.type
_entity.pdbx_description
1 polymer ?
#
loop_
_entity_poly.entity_id
_entity_poly.type
_entity_poly.pdbx_seq_one_letter_code
_entity_poly.pdbx_strand_id
1 'polypeptide(L)' 'MHVAFRSPLHDTLRFSTENTLTALVSILHERRIFEPTADTRDRATLSGMEAYRALAAEAERDYEGFWARLA' A
#
# COMPACT_ATOMS: atom_id res chain seq x y z
N MET A 1 31.65 30.93 -13.22
CA MET A 1 30.98 30.02 -14.18
C MET A 1 31.40 28.60 -13.81
N HIS A 2 30.57 27.87 -13.07
CA HIS A 2 30.89 26.50 -12.63
C HIS A 2 30.15 25.53 -13.57
N VAL A 3 30.89 24.83 -14.43
CA VAL A 3 30.36 23.78 -15.30
C VAL A 3 30.32 22.47 -14.50
N ALA A 4 29.12 21.98 -14.21
CA ALA A 4 28.92 20.71 -13.52
C ALA A 4 29.13 19.55 -14.51
N PHE A 5 30.20 18.80 -14.34
CA PHE A 5 30.47 17.55 -15.06
C PHE A 5 29.57 16.45 -14.49
N ARG A 6 28.34 16.30 -15.02
CA ARG A 6 27.51 15.11 -14.75
C ARG A 6 28.12 13.93 -15.49
N SER A 7 28.91 13.11 -14.77
CA SER A 7 29.46 11.85 -15.28
C SER A 7 28.34 10.90 -15.74
N PRO A 8 28.30 10.43 -16.99
CA PRO A 8 27.19 9.59 -17.50
C PRO A 8 27.04 8.22 -16.82
N LEU A 9 28.02 7.79 -16.01
CA LEU A 9 28.05 6.49 -15.34
C LEU A 9 27.07 6.37 -14.15
N HIS A 10 26.67 7.48 -13.51
CA HIS A 10 25.68 7.42 -12.43
C HIS A 10 24.24 7.30 -12.96
N ASP A 11 23.98 7.86 -14.13
CA ASP A 11 22.66 7.82 -14.75
C ASP A 11 22.32 6.42 -15.29
N THR A 12 23.31 5.71 -15.83
CA THR A 12 23.11 4.35 -16.36
C THR A 12 22.87 3.30 -15.27
N LEU A 13 23.54 3.40 -14.12
CA LEU A 13 23.33 2.51 -12.98
C LEU A 13 21.94 2.71 -12.35
N ARG A 14 21.49 3.96 -12.19
CA ARG A 14 20.15 4.29 -11.66
C ARG A 14 19.04 3.82 -12.59
N PHE A 15 19.20 4.02 -13.89
CA PHE A 15 18.24 3.56 -14.89
C PHE A 15 18.14 2.02 -14.95
N SER A 16 19.28 1.33 -14.82
CA SER A 16 19.33 -0.14 -14.77
C SER A 16 18.61 -0.72 -13.55
N THR A 17 18.76 -0.11 -12.37
CA THR A 17 18.06 -0.56 -11.15
C THR A 17 16.56 -0.26 -11.20
N GLU A 18 16.15 0.90 -11.73
CA GLU A 18 14.73 1.26 -11.83
C GLU A 18 13.98 0.34 -12.84
N ASN A 19 14.62 0.04 -13.98
CA ASN A 19 14.05 -0.87 -14.99
C ASN A 19 13.95 -2.32 -14.49
N THR A 20 14.93 -2.80 -13.72
CA THR A 20 14.91 -4.17 -13.15
C THR A 20 13.89 -4.29 -12.02
N LEU A 21 13.75 -3.30 -11.14
CA LEU A 21 12.71 -3.29 -10.11
C LEU A 21 11.30 -3.30 -10.72
N THR A 22 11.08 -2.53 -11.79
CA THR A 22 9.80 -2.51 -12.51
C THR A 22 9.50 -3.87 -13.16
N ALA A 23 10.48 -4.52 -13.78
CA ALA A 23 10.32 -5.82 -14.43
C ALA A 23 10.07 -6.96 -13.43
N LEU A 24 10.78 -6.97 -12.29
CA LEU A 24 10.59 -7.97 -11.24
C LEU A 24 9.20 -7.90 -10.61
N VAL A 25 8.71 -6.69 -10.34
CA VAL A 25 7.33 -6.49 -9.85
C VAL A 25 6.32 -6.93 -10.90
N SER A 26 6.57 -6.69 -12.19
CA SER A 26 5.66 -7.07 -13.29
C SER A 26 5.52 -8.58 -13.50
N ILE A 27 6.59 -9.35 -13.33
CA ILE A 27 6.60 -10.80 -13.63
C ILE A 27 6.06 -11.65 -12.47
N LEU A 28 6.05 -11.14 -11.24
CA LEU A 28 5.56 -11.86 -10.05
C LEU A 28 4.11 -11.46 -9.69
N HIS A 29 3.16 -11.79 -10.56
CA HIS A 29 1.73 -11.55 -10.29
C HIS A 29 0.94 -12.86 -10.23
N GLU A 30 1.00 -13.54 -9.09
CA GLU A 30 0.06 -14.63 -8.76
C GLU A 30 -1.23 -14.02 -8.19
N ARG A 31 -2.34 -14.14 -8.92
CA ARG A 31 -3.62 -13.51 -8.59
C ARG A 31 -4.57 -14.40 -7.78
N ARG A 32 -4.01 -15.28 -6.93
CA ARG A 32 -4.81 -16.19 -6.13
C ARG A 32 -5.51 -15.45 -4.99
N ILE A 33 -6.83 -15.41 -5.07
CA ILE A 33 -7.70 -14.85 -4.02
C ILE A 33 -8.11 -15.99 -3.11
N PHE A 34 -7.85 -15.84 -1.82
CA PHE A 34 -8.29 -16.76 -0.77
C PHE A 34 -9.36 -16.09 0.04
N GLU A 35 -10.60 -16.46 -0.24
CA GLU A 35 -11.72 -15.96 0.51
C GLU A 35 -11.75 -16.54 1.94
N PRO A 36 -12.11 -15.73 2.95
CA PRO A 36 -12.29 -16.25 4.30
C PRO A 36 -13.43 -17.28 4.31
N THR A 37 -13.32 -18.32 5.14
CA THR A 37 -14.38 -19.31 5.31
C THR A 37 -15.65 -18.67 5.88
N ALA A 38 -16.82 -19.30 5.69
CA ALA A 38 -18.10 -18.79 6.20
C ALA A 38 -18.02 -18.51 7.72
N ASP A 39 -17.53 -19.46 8.52
CA ASP A 39 -17.30 -19.29 9.96
C ASP A 39 -16.45 -18.05 10.32
N THR A 40 -15.47 -17.72 9.48
CA THR A 40 -14.59 -16.55 9.71
C THR A 40 -15.31 -15.25 9.35
N ARG A 41 -16.17 -15.28 8.33
CA ARG A 41 -17.00 -14.14 7.94
C ARG A 41 -18.07 -13.85 8.98
N ASP A 42 -18.73 -14.88 9.51
CA ASP A 42 -19.81 -14.75 10.49
C ASP A 42 -19.31 -14.22 11.84
N ARG A 43 -18.05 -14.53 12.21
CA ARG A 43 -17.39 -14.03 13.43
C ARG A 43 -16.61 -12.73 13.21
N ALA A 44 -16.73 -12.09 12.04
CA ALA A 44 -16.00 -10.86 11.77
C ALA A 44 -16.51 -9.73 12.68
N THR A 45 -15.60 -8.99 13.28
CA THR A 45 -15.92 -7.80 14.08
C THR A 45 -16.57 -6.69 13.24
N LEU A 46 -16.31 -6.69 11.94
CA LEU A 46 -16.85 -5.73 10.99
C LEU A 46 -17.79 -6.44 10.02
N SER A 47 -18.93 -5.81 9.72
CA SER A 47 -19.93 -6.31 8.77
C SER A 47 -19.50 -6.23 7.29
N GLY A 48 -18.19 -6.16 7.02
CA GLY A 48 -17.61 -6.14 5.68
C GLY A 48 -16.77 -4.90 5.39
N MET A 49 -16.34 -4.80 4.13
CA MET A 49 -15.39 -3.77 3.69
C MET A 49 -15.95 -2.35 3.66
N GLU A 50 -17.27 -2.20 3.50
CA GLU A 50 -17.91 -0.89 3.56
C GLU A 50 -17.85 -0.32 4.98
N ALA A 51 -18.19 -1.13 5.99
CA ALA A 51 -18.08 -0.76 7.40
C ALA A 51 -16.62 -0.39 7.78
N TYR A 52 -15.65 -1.16 7.28
CA TYR A 52 -14.22 -0.84 7.45
C TYR A 52 -13.86 0.53 6.85
N ARG A 53 -14.27 0.81 5.60
CA ARG A 53 -13.96 2.09 4.95
C ARG A 53 -14.61 3.27 5.66
N ALA A 54 -15.83 3.10 6.18
CA ALA A 54 -16.50 4.12 6.97
C ALA A 54 -15.74 4.43 8.26
N LEU A 55 -15.26 3.41 8.97
CA LEU A 55 -14.43 3.57 10.17
C LEU A 55 -13.10 4.26 9.85
N ALA A 56 -12.44 3.88 8.76
CA ALA A 56 -11.21 4.55 8.32
C ALA A 56 -11.46 6.04 8.02
N ALA A 57 -12.55 6.35 7.32
CA ALA A 57 -12.93 7.73 7.01
C ALA A 57 -13.36 8.53 8.25
N GLU A 58 -13.91 7.90 9.29
CA GLU A 58 -14.14 8.53 10.60
C GLU A 58 -12.81 8.90 11.26
N ALA A 59 -11.89 7.93 11.35
CA ALA A 59 -10.58 8.14 11.96
C ALA A 59 -9.71 9.18 11.21
N GLU A 60 -9.83 9.26 9.88
CA GLU A 60 -9.17 10.30 9.08
C GLU A 60 -9.72 11.70 9.34
N ARG A 61 -11.03 11.81 9.62
CA ARG A 61 -11.69 13.11 9.87
C ARG A 61 -11.50 13.59 11.30
N ASP A 62 -11.57 12.69 12.26
CA ASP A 62 -11.46 13.00 13.69
C ASP A 62 -10.75 11.87 14.43
N TYR A 63 -9.42 11.93 14.39
CA TYR A 63 -8.57 10.91 14.99
C TYR A 63 -8.72 10.85 16.52
N GLU A 64 -8.68 12.00 17.19
CA GLU A 64 -8.77 12.06 18.65
C GLU A 64 -10.16 11.65 19.14
N GLY A 65 -11.23 12.12 18.50
CA GLY A 65 -12.60 11.73 18.81
C GLY A 65 -12.88 10.25 18.55
N PHE A 66 -12.30 9.69 17.48
CA PHE A 66 -12.40 8.27 17.18
C PHE A 66 -11.86 7.40 18.34
N TRP A 67 -10.68 7.72 18.87
CA TRP A 67 -10.08 6.96 19.98
C TRP A 67 -10.72 7.25 21.32
N ALA A 68 -11.16 8.48 21.58
CA ALA A 68 -11.87 8.83 22.81
C ALA A 68 -13.17 8.03 22.99
N ARG A 69 -13.80 7.58 21.91
CA ARG A 69 -14.98 6.69 21.93
C ARG A 69 -14.64 5.25 22.31
N LEU A 70 -13.40 4.81 22.09
CA LEU A 70 -12.96 3.44 22.32
C LEU A 70 -12.31 3.24 23.70
N ALA A 71 -11.81 4.32 24.32
CA ALA A 71 -11.23 4.36 25.66
C ALA A 71 -12.30 4.43 26.76
#